data_AF-A0A1C2DH35-F1
#
_entry.id   AF-A0A1C2DH35-F1
#
_cell.length_a   1.000
_cell.length_b   1.000
_cell.length_c   1.000
_cell.angle_alpha   90.00
_cell.angle_beta   90.00
_cell.angle_gamma   90.00
#
_symmetry.space_group_name_H-M   'P 1'
#
loop_
_entity.id
_entity.type
_entity.pdbx_description
1 polymer ?
#
loop_
_entity_poly.entity_id
_entity_poly.type
_entity_poly.pdbx_seq_one_letter_code
_entity_poly.pdbx_strand_id
1 'polypeptide(L)'
;MNLLTAARYLQGDQPNPKASSFSALLIIITVFASLSGCALDYELHPDTEGERVTMTLKASEGLFPPPMAVGYLSTICENVYEGPDVFGSIREQRVAFKRRGEGDFYDADFAVDGGGMCRWRVAYVKFGVRPQWPERIGEGAVVGTGGDVLVVFQHNNPDFPSEGVKNVVGTHLDIKNNCYPWLKDVLKKDYVKRLNLVGEAVPYQTYLAPQVRNINAEAVLHAKYVVTSEQPEFKGIGLHPAFIYPDGTSGPDDSDTPDFPTLEAIRLNAEARL
;
A
#
# COMPACT_ATOMS: atom_id res chain seq x y z
N MET A 1 46.91 59.38 -50.27
CA MET A 1 47.81 59.61 -51.42
C MET A 1 48.91 58.57 -51.35
N ASN A 2 49.17 57.91 -52.47
CA ASN A 2 50.21 56.91 -52.77
C ASN A 2 49.91 55.43 -52.48
N LEU A 3 49.52 54.78 -53.58
CA LEU A 3 49.64 53.37 -53.94
C LEU A 3 51.11 52.99 -54.22
N LEU A 4 51.45 51.72 -53.99
CA LEU A 4 52.11 50.73 -54.88
C LEU A 4 52.97 49.74 -54.05
N THR A 5 52.48 48.54 -53.75
CA THR A 5 52.60 47.25 -54.49
C THR A 5 53.97 46.57 -54.41
N ALA A 6 54.01 45.39 -53.78
CA ALA A 6 54.87 44.28 -54.21
C ALA A 6 54.29 42.95 -53.71
N ALA A 7 53.81 42.14 -54.66
CA ALA A 7 53.34 40.77 -54.46
C ALA A 7 54.52 39.81 -54.27
N ARG A 8 54.35 38.73 -53.50
CA ARG A 8 54.97 37.40 -53.75
C ARG A 8 54.19 36.26 -53.10
N TYR A 9 53.79 35.33 -53.96
CA TYR A 9 53.67 33.88 -53.80
C TYR A 9 52.67 33.28 -52.80
N LEU A 10 51.54 32.85 -53.38
CA LEU A 10 50.74 31.71 -52.93
C LEU A 10 51.58 30.43 -53.03
N GLN A 11 51.77 29.73 -51.92
CA GLN A 11 52.04 28.30 -51.90
C GLN A 11 50.96 27.68 -50.99
N GLY A 12 50.02 26.98 -51.61
CA GLY A 12 48.96 26.29 -50.89
C GLY A 12 49.51 25.10 -50.13
N ASP A 13 49.24 25.05 -48.83
CA ASP A 13 49.36 23.82 -48.05
C ASP A 13 47.99 23.14 -48.05
N GLN A 14 47.94 21.93 -48.61
CA GLN A 14 46.78 21.06 -48.61
C GLN A 14 46.53 20.55 -47.18
N PRO A 15 45.30 20.64 -46.64
CA PRO A 15 44.99 20.02 -45.36
C PRO A 15 45.02 18.50 -45.51
N ASN A 16 45.87 17.86 -44.71
CA ASN A 16 46.12 16.43 -44.70
C ASN A 16 44.82 15.67 -44.29
N PRO A 17 44.16 14.93 -45.20
CA PRO A 17 42.80 14.39 -44.97
C PRO A 17 42.75 13.25 -43.94
N LYS A 18 43.90 12.71 -43.51
CA LYS A 18 43.97 11.63 -42.51
C LYS A 18 43.84 12.11 -41.05
N ALA A 19 44.20 13.35 -40.74
CA ALA A 19 44.12 13.88 -39.37
C ALA A 19 42.69 14.31 -38.98
N SER A 20 41.87 14.69 -39.97
CA SER A 20 40.48 15.13 -39.76
C SER A 20 39.53 13.96 -39.42
N SER A 21 39.72 12.80 -40.05
CA SER A 21 38.87 11.62 -39.84
C SER A 21 39.01 11.00 -38.44
N PHE A 22 40.22 10.97 -37.87
CA PHE A 22 40.45 10.43 -36.53
C PHE A 22 39.89 11.33 -35.43
N SER A 23 40.03 12.66 -35.60
CA SER A 23 39.51 13.65 -34.65
C SER A 23 37.98 13.69 -34.65
N ALA A 24 37.35 13.60 -35.83
CA ALA A 24 35.90 13.47 -35.95
C ALA A 24 35.37 12.17 -35.32
N LEU A 25 36.09 11.05 -35.48
CA LEU A 25 35.70 9.77 -34.87
C LEU A 25 35.78 9.80 -33.34
N LEU A 26 36.81 10.44 -32.78
CA LEU A 26 36.98 10.63 -31.32
C LEU A 26 35.90 11.54 -30.72
N ILE A 27 35.50 12.60 -31.43
CA ILE A 27 34.39 13.48 -31.03
C ILE A 27 33.06 12.73 -31.07
N ILE A 28 32.82 11.91 -32.09
CA ILE A 28 31.61 11.08 -32.19
C ILE A 28 31.55 10.06 -31.05
N ILE A 29 32.66 9.37 -30.75
CA ILE A 29 32.72 8.39 -29.64
C ILE A 29 32.49 9.05 -28.28
N THR A 30 33.04 10.25 -28.04
CA THR A 30 32.82 10.98 -26.78
C THR A 30 31.40 11.55 -26.65
N VAL A 31 30.76 11.96 -27.75
CA VAL A 31 29.35 12.38 -27.77
C VAL A 31 28.40 11.20 -27.57
N PHE A 32 28.69 10.01 -28.13
CA PHE A 32 27.88 8.81 -27.88
C PHE A 32 28.08 8.26 -26.45
N ALA A 33 29.29 8.34 -25.89
CA ALA A 33 29.57 7.89 -24.53
C ALA A 33 28.95 8.80 -23.45
N SER A 34 28.76 10.10 -23.72
CA SER A 34 28.07 11.03 -22.81
C SER A 34 26.55 10.94 -22.87
N LEU A 35 25.99 10.34 -23.92
CA LEU A 35 24.56 10.02 -24.04
C LEU A 35 24.19 8.68 -23.41
N SER A 36 25.16 7.80 -23.16
CA SER A 36 24.98 6.49 -22.51
C SER A 36 25.24 6.56 -21.00
N GLY A 37 24.61 7.52 -20.31
CA GLY A 37 24.42 7.38 -18.87
C GLY A 37 23.45 6.24 -18.64
N CYS A 38 23.93 5.00 -18.50
CA CYS A 38 23.09 3.89 -18.03
C CYS A 38 22.72 4.15 -16.58
N ALA A 39 21.59 4.84 -16.37
CA ALA A 39 20.93 4.81 -15.08
C ALA A 39 20.51 3.35 -14.83
N LEU A 40 20.95 2.81 -13.69
CA LEU A 40 20.48 1.51 -13.24
C LEU A 40 19.01 1.64 -12.87
N ASP A 41 18.17 0.80 -13.47
CA ASP A 41 16.72 0.84 -13.29
C ASP A 41 16.31 -0.09 -12.15
N TYR A 42 16.14 0.51 -10.97
CA TYR A 42 15.75 -0.18 -9.75
C TYR A 42 14.23 -0.30 -9.56
N GLU A 43 13.43 0.09 -10.56
CA GLU A 43 11.98 0.12 -10.44
C GLU A 43 11.33 -1.27 -10.52
N LEU A 44 10.05 -1.31 -10.17
CA LEU A 44 9.20 -2.47 -10.38
C LEU A 44 8.88 -2.62 -11.87
N HIS A 45 9.08 -3.83 -12.38
CA HIS A 45 8.62 -4.27 -13.70
C HIS A 45 7.80 -5.55 -13.55
N PRO A 46 6.58 -5.46 -12.96
CA PRO A 46 5.78 -6.64 -12.68
C PRO A 46 5.49 -7.42 -13.97
N ASP A 47 5.71 -8.74 -13.93
CA ASP A 47 5.43 -9.61 -15.07
C ASP A 47 3.91 -9.72 -15.29
N THR A 48 3.40 -9.12 -16.37
CA THR A 48 1.97 -9.09 -16.64
C THR A 48 1.41 -10.43 -17.10
N GLU A 49 2.26 -11.31 -17.65
CA GLU A 49 1.89 -12.62 -18.21
C GLU A 49 2.32 -13.79 -17.30
N GLY A 50 3.09 -13.50 -16.25
CA GLY A 50 3.63 -14.48 -15.31
C GLY A 50 2.63 -14.96 -14.26
N GLU A 51 3.16 -15.58 -13.21
CA GLU A 51 2.36 -16.02 -12.06
C GLU A 51 1.74 -14.82 -11.33
N ARG A 52 0.45 -14.92 -10.99
CA ARG A 52 -0.32 -13.84 -10.34
C ARG A 52 -0.99 -14.34 -9.08
N VAL A 53 -1.22 -13.42 -8.16
CA VAL A 53 -2.22 -13.59 -7.12
C VAL A 53 -3.50 -12.95 -7.62
N THR A 54 -4.59 -13.73 -7.62
CA THR A 54 -5.93 -13.24 -7.90
C THR A 54 -6.65 -12.94 -6.60
N MET A 55 -7.38 -11.84 -6.59
CA MET A 55 -8.10 -11.39 -5.41
C MET A 55 -9.54 -11.04 -5.77
N THR A 56 -10.47 -11.67 -5.05
CA THR A 56 -11.89 -11.32 -5.07
C THR A 56 -12.28 -10.81 -3.68
N LEU A 57 -12.89 -9.62 -3.63
CA LEU A 57 -13.43 -9.03 -2.41
C LEU A 57 -14.92 -8.79 -2.58
N LYS A 58 -15.72 -9.40 -1.71
CA LYS A 58 -17.13 -9.06 -1.51
C LYS A 58 -17.24 -8.04 -0.38
N ALA A 59 -17.84 -6.88 -0.62
CA ALA A 59 -18.00 -5.83 0.39
C ALA A 59 -19.48 -5.50 0.59
N SER A 60 -19.98 -5.61 1.83
CA SER A 60 -21.35 -5.24 2.17
C SER A 60 -21.70 -3.81 1.78
N GLU A 61 -23.00 -3.54 1.61
CA GLU A 61 -23.50 -2.19 1.39
C GLU A 61 -22.97 -1.20 2.43
N GLY A 62 -22.58 -0.01 1.97
CA GLY A 62 -21.98 1.02 2.82
C GLY A 62 -20.47 0.87 3.02
N LEU A 63 -19.83 -0.16 2.44
CA LEU A 63 -18.39 -0.30 2.36
C LEU A 63 -17.87 -0.11 0.94
N PHE A 64 -16.67 0.46 0.82
CA PHE A 64 -15.91 0.46 -0.43
C PHE A 64 -14.45 0.07 -0.17
N PRO A 65 -13.80 -0.65 -1.11
CA PRO A 65 -12.39 -0.96 -1.00
C PRO A 65 -11.51 0.15 -1.61
N PRO A 66 -10.62 0.79 -0.84
CA PRO A 66 -9.55 1.59 -1.43
C PRO A 66 -8.57 0.68 -2.22
N PRO A 67 -7.68 1.25 -3.05
CA PRO A 67 -6.63 0.45 -3.68
C PRO A 67 -5.83 -0.34 -2.63
N MET A 68 -5.40 -1.54 -2.98
CA MET A 68 -4.51 -2.34 -2.13
C MET A 68 -3.06 -1.93 -2.32
N ALA A 69 -2.26 -2.14 -1.28
CA ALA A 69 -0.82 -1.92 -1.24
C ALA A 69 -0.14 -3.27 -1.43
N VAL A 70 0.56 -3.46 -2.55
CA VAL A 70 1.32 -4.67 -2.85
C VAL A 70 2.80 -4.36 -2.65
N GLY A 71 3.41 -4.92 -1.61
CA GLY A 71 4.82 -4.75 -1.32
C GLY A 71 5.64 -5.85 -1.98
N TYR A 72 6.71 -5.46 -2.67
CA TYR A 72 7.69 -6.37 -3.27
C TYR A 72 9.02 -6.20 -2.57
N LEU A 73 9.62 -7.31 -2.14
CA LEU A 73 10.92 -7.36 -1.47
C LEU A 73 12.01 -7.75 -2.48
N SER A 74 13.19 -7.14 -2.34
CA SER A 74 14.42 -7.54 -3.03
C SER A 74 15.51 -7.86 -2.00
N THR A 75 16.21 -8.97 -2.19
CA THR A 75 17.44 -9.31 -1.47
C THR A 75 18.71 -8.84 -2.20
N ILE A 76 18.54 -8.11 -3.31
CA ILE A 76 19.65 -7.57 -4.12
C ILE A 76 19.76 -6.07 -3.87
N CYS A 77 18.62 -5.39 -3.91
CA CYS A 77 18.50 -3.95 -3.76
C CYS A 77 18.08 -3.61 -2.33
N GLU A 78 18.98 -3.84 -1.37
CA GLU A 78 18.69 -3.60 0.05
C GLU A 78 18.85 -2.12 0.45
N ASN A 79 19.77 -1.40 -0.21
CA ASN A 79 20.01 0.03 -0.02
C ASN A 79 20.28 0.67 -1.38
N VAL A 80 19.25 1.23 -2.00
CA VAL A 80 19.36 1.92 -3.30
C VAL A 80 19.42 3.42 -3.04
N TYR A 81 20.46 4.06 -3.56
CA TYR A 81 20.66 5.50 -3.45
C TYR A 81 20.25 6.17 -4.76
N GLU A 82 19.16 6.93 -4.73
CA GLU A 82 18.66 7.75 -5.85
C GLU A 82 18.76 9.23 -5.45
N GLY A 83 19.93 9.82 -5.67
CA GLY A 83 20.21 11.18 -5.21
C GLY A 83 20.32 11.25 -3.67
N PRO A 84 19.63 12.16 -2.98
CA PRO A 84 19.60 12.19 -1.52
C PRO A 84 18.71 11.10 -0.90
N ASP A 85 17.87 10.46 -1.71
CA ASP A 85 16.89 9.48 -1.24
C ASP A 85 17.52 8.09 -1.16
N VAL A 86 17.21 7.38 -0.07
CA VAL A 86 17.58 5.98 0.12
C VAL A 86 16.31 5.15 0.19
N PHE A 87 16.14 4.25 -0.76
CA PHE A 87 15.06 3.28 -0.76
C PHE A 87 15.57 1.95 -0.18
N GLY A 88 14.77 1.37 0.72
CA GLY A 88 15.08 0.10 1.36
C GLY A 88 14.77 -1.11 0.47
N SER A 89 14.79 -2.30 1.08
CA SER A 89 14.56 -3.57 0.39
C SER A 89 13.12 -3.81 -0.08
N ILE A 90 12.19 -2.87 0.13
CA ILE A 90 10.77 -2.99 -0.25
C ILE A 90 10.36 -1.84 -1.18
N ARG A 91 9.65 -2.17 -2.27
CA ARG A 91 8.89 -1.23 -3.08
C ARG A 91 7.40 -1.56 -3.07
N GLU A 92 6.55 -0.55 -2.93
CA GLU A 92 5.10 -0.72 -2.92
C GLU A 92 4.47 -0.30 -4.26
N GLN A 93 3.52 -1.09 -4.74
CA GLN A 93 2.63 -0.75 -5.84
C GLN A 93 1.19 -0.64 -5.34
N ARG A 94 0.49 0.41 -5.76
CA ARG A 94 -0.96 0.58 -5.50
C ARG A 94 -1.75 -0.09 -6.62
N VAL A 95 -2.58 -1.05 -6.28
CA VAL A 95 -3.43 -1.77 -7.24
C VAL A 95 -4.90 -1.50 -6.92
N ALA A 96 -5.62 -0.92 -7.88
CA ALA A 96 -7.04 -0.61 -7.71
C ALA A 96 -7.92 -1.84 -7.93
N PHE A 97 -8.96 -1.97 -7.11
CA PHE A 97 -10.04 -2.92 -7.37
C PHE A 97 -10.92 -2.47 -8.53
N LYS A 98 -11.36 -3.44 -9.33
CA LYS A 98 -12.38 -3.27 -10.37
C LYS A 98 -13.69 -3.85 -9.87
N ARG A 99 -14.74 -3.02 -9.80
CA ARG A 99 -16.06 -3.49 -9.40
C ARG A 99 -16.67 -4.37 -10.50
N ARG A 100 -17.23 -5.52 -10.12
CA ARG A 100 -17.89 -6.46 -11.03
C ARG A 100 -19.32 -6.01 -11.30
N GLY A 101 -19.50 -5.21 -12.36
CA GLY A 101 -20.80 -4.65 -12.74
C GLY A 101 -21.43 -3.82 -11.61
N GLU A 102 -22.72 -4.04 -11.36
CA GLU A 102 -23.46 -3.37 -10.27
C GLU A 102 -23.45 -4.14 -8.94
N GLY A 103 -22.71 -5.26 -8.86
CA GLY A 103 -22.67 -6.13 -7.68
C GLY A 103 -21.80 -5.61 -6.54
N ASP A 104 -21.73 -6.41 -5.47
CA ASP A 104 -20.92 -6.18 -4.27
C ASP A 104 -19.51 -6.80 -4.35
N PHE A 105 -19.14 -7.34 -5.52
CA PHE A 105 -17.86 -7.97 -5.79
C PHE A 105 -16.87 -7.02 -6.47
N TYR A 106 -15.62 -7.15 -6.06
CA TYR A 106 -14.48 -6.36 -6.50
C TYR A 106 -13.30 -7.28 -6.80
N ASP A 107 -12.72 -7.14 -7.99
CA ASP A 107 -11.63 -7.99 -8.47
C ASP A 107 -10.34 -7.19 -8.62
N ALA A 108 -9.22 -7.79 -8.26
CA ALA A 108 -7.90 -7.25 -8.55
C ALA A 108 -6.87 -8.37 -8.61
N ASP A 109 -5.86 -8.18 -9.47
CA ASP A 109 -4.76 -9.15 -9.60
C ASP A 109 -3.43 -8.42 -9.58
N PHE A 110 -2.41 -9.04 -9.02
CA PHE A 110 -1.03 -8.53 -9.01
C PHE A 110 -0.04 -9.66 -9.30
N ALA A 111 1.11 -9.30 -9.88
CA ALA A 111 2.14 -10.25 -10.24
C ALA A 111 2.86 -10.76 -8.97
N VAL A 112 3.28 -12.02 -9.00
CA VAL A 112 4.20 -12.57 -7.98
C VAL A 112 5.63 -12.08 -8.26
N ASP A 113 5.99 -12.00 -9.53
CA ASP A 113 7.27 -11.46 -9.98
C ASP A 113 7.15 -9.96 -10.25
N GLY A 114 7.83 -9.16 -9.45
CA GLY A 114 7.95 -7.72 -9.61
C GLY A 114 9.06 -7.32 -10.58
N GLY A 115 9.85 -8.27 -11.06
CA GLY A 115 10.84 -8.08 -12.12
C GLY A 115 11.97 -7.10 -11.80
N GLY A 116 12.52 -6.51 -12.86
CA GLY A 116 13.63 -5.55 -12.78
C GLY A 116 14.97 -6.19 -12.40
N MET A 117 16.02 -5.37 -12.38
CA MET A 117 17.37 -5.84 -12.01
C MET A 117 17.46 -6.26 -10.54
N CYS A 118 16.59 -5.71 -9.70
CA CYS A 118 16.48 -6.05 -8.28
C CYS A 118 15.79 -7.39 -8.03
N ARG A 119 15.21 -8.02 -9.06
CA ARG A 119 14.42 -9.27 -8.93
C ARG A 119 13.39 -9.15 -7.82
N TRP A 120 12.57 -8.11 -7.90
CA TRP A 120 11.51 -7.85 -6.95
C TRP A 120 10.56 -9.04 -6.88
N ARG A 121 10.19 -9.48 -5.69
CA ARG A 121 9.22 -10.57 -5.50
C ARG A 121 8.19 -10.16 -4.48
N VAL A 122 6.93 -10.50 -4.72
CA VAL A 122 5.85 -10.09 -3.81
C VAL A 122 6.11 -10.60 -2.40
N ALA A 123 6.07 -9.69 -1.43
CA ALA A 123 6.32 -9.95 -0.03
C ALA A 123 5.04 -9.86 0.79
N TYR A 124 4.16 -8.92 0.44
CA TYR A 124 2.85 -8.81 1.08
C TYR A 124 1.83 -8.11 0.20
N VAL A 125 0.56 -8.27 0.56
CA VAL A 125 -0.53 -7.38 0.15
C VAL A 125 -1.30 -6.92 1.38
N LYS A 126 -1.55 -5.60 1.46
CA LYS A 126 -2.42 -4.97 2.44
C LYS A 126 -3.63 -4.39 1.72
N PHE A 127 -4.81 -4.85 2.10
CA PHE A 127 -6.08 -4.43 1.52
C PHE A 127 -7.13 -4.25 2.63
N GLY A 128 -8.28 -3.70 2.29
CA GLY A 128 -9.34 -3.53 3.28
C GLY A 128 -10.55 -2.82 2.72
N VAL A 129 -11.38 -2.33 3.61
CA VAL A 129 -12.60 -1.56 3.30
C VAL A 129 -12.68 -0.29 4.13
N ARG A 130 -13.44 0.69 3.65
CA ARG A 130 -13.78 1.91 4.38
C ARG A 130 -15.28 2.18 4.32
N PRO A 131 -15.88 2.86 5.32
CA PRO A 131 -17.25 3.32 5.24
C PRO A 131 -17.42 4.31 4.09
N GLN A 132 -18.41 4.10 3.23
CA GLN A 132 -18.70 4.97 2.09
C GLN A 132 -19.38 6.28 2.52
N TRP A 133 -20.24 6.20 3.53
CA TRP A 133 -21.02 7.32 4.07
C TRP A 133 -20.95 7.33 5.60
N PRO A 134 -19.81 7.69 6.20
CA PRO A 134 -19.65 7.71 7.66
C PRO A 134 -20.71 8.58 8.37
N GLU A 135 -21.17 9.64 7.71
CA GLU A 135 -22.18 10.58 8.20
C GLU A 135 -23.56 9.93 8.43
N ARG A 136 -23.87 8.82 7.74
CA ARG A 136 -25.10 8.05 7.96
C ARG A 136 -25.09 7.26 9.27
N ILE A 137 -23.90 6.99 9.82
CA ILE A 137 -23.73 6.28 11.09
C ILE A 137 -23.51 7.27 12.24
N GLY A 138 -22.75 8.34 12.01
CA GLY A 138 -22.58 9.41 12.99
C GLY A 138 -22.58 10.77 12.31
N GLU A 139 -23.48 11.67 12.72
CA GLU A 139 -23.58 13.01 12.15
C GLU A 139 -22.22 13.74 12.19
N GLY A 140 -21.82 14.30 11.05
CA GLY A 140 -20.54 14.99 10.90
C GLY A 140 -19.29 14.08 10.95
N ALA A 141 -19.46 12.76 11.01
CA ALA A 141 -18.34 11.83 11.04
C ALA A 141 -17.61 11.79 9.70
N VAL A 142 -16.28 11.72 9.78
CA VAL A 142 -15.41 11.47 8.61
C VAL A 142 -14.84 10.06 8.66
N VAL A 143 -14.35 9.59 7.51
CA VAL A 143 -13.72 8.27 7.39
C VAL A 143 -12.50 8.17 8.32
N GLY A 144 -12.47 7.08 9.08
CA GLY A 144 -11.40 6.71 9.98
C GLY A 144 -10.54 5.55 9.46
N THR A 145 -9.94 4.80 10.39
CA THR A 145 -9.03 3.68 10.14
C THR A 145 -9.68 2.33 10.42
N GLY A 146 -9.01 1.24 10.03
CA GLY A 146 -9.43 -0.13 10.32
C GLY A 146 -10.15 -0.79 9.15
N GLY A 147 -10.53 -2.06 9.34
CA GLY A 147 -11.06 -2.91 8.28
C GLY A 147 -9.99 -3.40 7.29
N ASP A 148 -8.71 -3.29 7.65
CA ASP A 148 -7.58 -3.74 6.84
C ASP A 148 -7.19 -5.19 7.18
N VAL A 149 -6.58 -5.86 6.21
CA VAL A 149 -6.03 -7.21 6.27
C VAL A 149 -4.64 -7.19 5.64
N LEU A 150 -3.70 -7.90 6.25
CA LEU A 150 -2.36 -8.12 5.73
C LEU A 150 -2.17 -9.59 5.37
N VAL A 151 -1.76 -9.87 4.14
CA VAL A 151 -1.34 -11.20 3.70
C VAL A 151 0.13 -11.14 3.34
N VAL A 152 0.95 -11.93 4.02
CA VAL A 152 2.40 -11.98 3.84
C VAL A 152 2.78 -13.27 3.12
N PHE A 153 3.57 -13.14 2.07
CA PHE A 153 4.04 -14.25 1.24
C PHE A 153 5.46 -14.68 1.59
N GLN A 154 6.25 -13.84 2.26
CA GLN A 154 7.65 -14.11 2.61
C GLN A 154 7.90 -13.91 4.10
N HIS A 155 8.56 -14.88 4.76
CA HIS A 155 8.82 -14.85 6.21
C HIS A 155 9.85 -13.79 6.62
N ASN A 156 10.75 -13.41 5.70
CA ASN A 156 11.79 -12.40 5.93
C ASN A 156 11.30 -10.97 5.62
N ASN A 157 9.99 -10.76 5.56
CA ASN A 157 9.42 -9.43 5.42
C ASN A 157 9.64 -8.64 6.73
N PRO A 158 10.37 -7.51 6.73
CA PRO A 158 10.58 -6.69 7.93
C PRO A 158 9.29 -6.12 8.52
N ASP A 159 8.22 -5.98 7.72
CA ASP A 159 6.91 -5.52 8.18
C ASP A 159 6.02 -6.64 8.75
N PHE A 160 6.58 -7.85 8.92
CA PHE A 160 5.87 -9.00 9.48
C PHE A 160 5.68 -8.84 11.00
N PRO A 161 4.43 -8.85 11.51
CA PRO A 161 4.19 -8.75 12.94
C PRO A 161 4.66 -10.02 13.67
N SER A 162 5.17 -9.85 14.90
CA SER A 162 5.72 -10.94 15.71
C SER A 162 4.65 -11.86 16.32
N GLU A 163 3.41 -11.39 16.43
CA GLU A 163 2.30 -12.09 17.10
C GLU A 163 0.99 -11.95 16.31
N GLY A 164 0.01 -12.81 16.59
CA GLY A 164 -1.34 -12.73 16.00
C GLY A 164 -1.43 -13.18 14.53
N VAL A 165 -0.40 -13.85 14.01
CA VAL A 165 -0.35 -14.30 12.62
C VAL A 165 -1.00 -15.67 12.43
N LYS A 166 -1.92 -15.78 11.47
CA LYS A 166 -2.54 -17.03 11.05
C LYS A 166 -1.73 -17.67 9.92
N ASN A 167 -1.15 -18.85 10.15
CA ASN A 167 -0.44 -19.60 9.11
C ASN A 167 -1.44 -20.28 8.16
N VAL A 168 -1.23 -20.09 6.85
CA VAL A 168 -2.09 -20.64 5.80
C VAL A 168 -1.31 -21.68 5.00
N VAL A 169 -1.92 -22.85 4.84
CA VAL A 169 -1.38 -23.94 4.01
C VAL A 169 -2.23 -24.09 2.76
N GLY A 170 -1.56 -24.23 1.61
CA GLY A 170 -2.22 -24.38 0.31
C GLY A 170 -2.25 -23.10 -0.51
N THR A 171 -2.99 -23.15 -1.61
CA THR A 171 -2.99 -22.12 -2.66
C THR A 171 -4.17 -21.16 -2.59
N HIS A 172 -5.11 -21.39 -1.68
CA HIS A 172 -6.34 -20.61 -1.52
C HIS A 172 -6.43 -20.06 -0.10
N LEU A 173 -6.95 -18.84 0.02
CA LEU A 173 -7.20 -18.18 1.30
C LEU A 173 -8.57 -17.52 1.27
N ASP A 174 -9.47 -18.03 2.10
CA ASP A 174 -10.79 -17.43 2.33
C ASP A 174 -10.77 -16.64 3.65
N ILE A 175 -11.17 -15.38 3.57
CA ILE A 175 -11.15 -14.43 4.70
C ILE A 175 -12.56 -13.89 4.89
N LYS A 176 -13.05 -13.94 6.13
CA LYS A 176 -14.26 -13.23 6.52
C LYS A 176 -13.90 -12.18 7.56
N ASN A 177 -14.14 -10.92 7.23
CA ASN A 177 -13.87 -9.78 8.08
C ASN A 177 -15.19 -9.15 8.53
N ASN A 178 -15.59 -9.42 9.78
CA ASN A 178 -16.69 -8.70 10.41
C ASN A 178 -16.19 -7.31 10.82
N CYS A 179 -16.87 -6.27 10.36
CA CYS A 179 -16.51 -4.88 10.58
C CYS A 179 -17.59 -4.19 11.42
N TYR A 180 -17.22 -3.76 12.63
CA TYR A 180 -18.10 -3.00 13.52
C TYR A 180 -17.74 -1.52 13.46
N PRO A 181 -18.73 -0.61 13.28
CA PRO A 181 -18.45 0.82 13.30
C PRO A 181 -18.02 1.28 14.69
N TRP A 182 -16.90 2.00 14.76
CA TRP A 182 -16.44 2.68 15.97
C TRP A 182 -16.44 4.18 15.75
N LEU A 183 -17.39 4.85 16.40
CA LEU A 183 -17.53 6.29 16.37
C LEU A 183 -16.73 6.89 17.51
N LYS A 184 -15.70 7.67 17.17
CA LYS A 184 -14.86 8.32 18.18
C LYS A 184 -14.70 9.79 17.92
N ASP A 185 -14.72 10.56 18.99
CA ASP A 185 -14.30 11.95 18.93
C ASP A 185 -12.78 12.01 19.04
N VAL A 186 -12.16 12.74 18.11
CA VAL A 186 -10.73 13.00 18.12
C VAL A 186 -10.51 14.46 18.48
N LEU A 187 -9.94 14.69 19.66
CA LEU A 187 -9.44 15.98 20.08
C LEU A 187 -8.24 16.38 19.20
N LYS A 188 -8.47 17.27 18.23
CA LYS A 188 -7.44 18.05 17.54
C LYS A 188 -7.64 19.54 17.86
N LYS A 189 -7.00 20.44 17.11
CA LYS A 189 -7.27 21.88 17.16
C LYS A 189 -8.77 22.19 17.00
N ASP A 190 -9.50 21.32 16.27
CA ASP A 190 -10.95 21.25 16.18
C ASP A 190 -11.43 19.84 16.57
N TYR A 191 -12.65 19.71 17.14
CA TYR A 191 -13.28 18.41 17.38
C TYR A 191 -13.64 17.74 16.06
N VAL A 192 -13.03 16.59 15.75
CA VAL A 192 -13.35 15.81 14.55
C VAL A 192 -13.88 14.45 14.96
N LYS A 193 -15.12 14.17 14.60
CA LYS A 193 -15.74 12.86 14.76
C LYS A 193 -15.26 11.91 13.65
N ARG A 194 -14.78 10.72 14.01
CA ARG A 194 -14.29 9.72 13.06
C ARG A 194 -15.06 8.42 13.20
N LEU A 195 -15.34 7.80 12.06
CA LEU A 195 -15.85 6.45 11.98
C LEU A 195 -14.74 5.48 11.58
N ASN A 196 -14.21 4.78 12.58
CA ASN A 196 -13.30 3.66 12.40
C ASN A 196 -14.08 2.35 12.16
N LEU A 197 -13.39 1.33 11.68
CA LEU A 197 -13.90 -0.05 11.63
C LEU A 197 -13.10 -0.92 12.58
N VAL A 198 -13.78 -1.62 13.48
CA VAL A 198 -13.20 -2.61 14.39
C VAL A 198 -13.34 -3.98 13.74
N GLY A 199 -12.21 -4.68 13.60
CA GLY A 199 -12.14 -6.06 13.14
C GLY A 199 -11.50 -6.96 14.19
N GLU A 200 -11.30 -8.23 13.85
CA GLU A 200 -10.85 -9.28 14.79
C GLU A 200 -9.45 -9.02 15.39
N ALA A 201 -8.60 -8.27 14.69
CA ALA A 201 -7.24 -7.99 15.12
C ALA A 201 -6.87 -6.53 14.89
N VAL A 202 -6.04 -6.00 15.79
CA VAL A 202 -5.51 -4.63 15.74
C VAL A 202 -4.00 -4.70 15.47
N PRO A 203 -3.46 -3.93 14.52
CA PRO A 203 -4.17 -2.98 13.64
C PRO A 203 -4.92 -3.64 12.47
N TYR A 204 -4.61 -4.89 12.14
CA TYR A 204 -5.25 -5.66 11.07
C TYR A 204 -5.04 -7.15 11.28
N GLN A 205 -5.94 -7.95 10.69
CA GLN A 205 -5.79 -9.40 10.65
C GLN A 205 -4.63 -9.78 9.73
N THR A 206 -3.71 -10.63 10.22
CA THR A 206 -2.50 -11.00 9.47
C THR A 206 -2.46 -12.48 9.16
N TYR A 207 -2.19 -12.80 7.90
CA TYR A 207 -2.01 -14.15 7.39
C TYR A 207 -0.61 -14.34 6.83
N LEU A 208 0.06 -15.43 7.19
CA LEU A 208 1.28 -15.89 6.53
C LEU A 208 0.90 -16.98 5.53
N ALA A 209 1.02 -16.67 4.25
CA ALA A 209 0.45 -17.47 3.18
C ALA A 209 1.39 -17.60 1.95
N PRO A 210 2.58 -18.21 2.08
CA PRO A 210 3.60 -18.20 1.02
C PRO A 210 3.18 -18.80 -0.32
N GLN A 211 2.28 -19.79 -0.27
CA GLN A 211 1.83 -20.54 -1.45
C GLN A 211 0.49 -20.05 -2.02
N VAL A 212 -0.17 -19.10 -1.36
CA VAL A 212 -1.48 -18.63 -1.78
C VAL A 212 -1.38 -17.83 -3.08
N ARG A 213 -2.31 -18.12 -3.99
CA ARG A 213 -2.49 -17.43 -5.27
C ARG A 213 -3.93 -16.99 -5.51
N ASN A 214 -4.87 -17.48 -4.72
CA ASN A 214 -6.27 -17.06 -4.80
C ASN A 214 -6.72 -16.60 -3.41
N ILE A 215 -7.07 -15.32 -3.30
CA ILE A 215 -7.56 -14.71 -2.06
C ILE A 215 -9.03 -14.33 -2.27
N ASN A 216 -9.92 -14.95 -1.52
CA ASN A 216 -11.32 -14.53 -1.45
C ASN A 216 -11.55 -13.88 -0.10
N ALA A 217 -12.01 -12.63 -0.10
CA ALA A 217 -12.34 -11.90 1.10
C ALA A 217 -13.82 -11.49 1.09
N GLU A 218 -14.45 -11.57 2.25
CA GLU A 218 -15.77 -10.99 2.50
C GLU A 218 -15.65 -9.99 3.65
N ALA A 219 -16.00 -8.74 3.41
CA ALA A 219 -16.10 -7.71 4.43
C ALA A 219 -17.57 -7.43 4.74
N VAL A 220 -17.97 -7.72 5.98
CA VAL A 220 -19.36 -7.60 6.45
C VAL A 220 -19.51 -6.41 7.38
N LEU A 221 -20.31 -5.43 7.00
CA LEU A 221 -20.60 -4.26 7.84
C LEU A 221 -21.76 -4.53 8.80
N HIS A 222 -21.46 -4.54 10.08
CA HIS A 222 -22.44 -4.67 11.16
C HIS A 222 -22.96 -3.30 11.61
N ALA A 223 -23.59 -2.56 10.70
CA ALA A 223 -23.92 -1.14 10.86
C ALA A 223 -24.80 -0.80 12.09
N LYS A 224 -25.56 -1.78 12.62
CA LYS A 224 -26.42 -1.62 13.80
C LYS A 224 -25.66 -1.68 15.13
N TYR A 225 -24.44 -2.19 15.11
CA TYR A 225 -23.65 -2.48 16.31
C TYR A 225 -22.50 -1.47 16.40
N VAL A 226 -22.87 -0.21 16.63
CA VAL A 226 -21.95 0.92 16.73
C VAL A 226 -21.41 1.03 18.16
N VAL A 227 -20.10 0.98 18.32
CA VAL A 227 -19.43 1.34 19.58
C VAL A 227 -19.03 2.82 19.53
N THR A 228 -19.24 3.53 20.63
CA THR A 228 -18.76 4.90 20.79
C THR A 228 -17.59 4.97 21.76
N SER A 229 -16.73 5.98 21.60
CA SER A 229 -15.74 6.27 22.63
C SER A 229 -15.51 7.76 22.81
N GLU A 230 -15.34 8.17 24.06
CA GLU A 230 -14.93 9.51 24.44
C GLU A 230 -13.44 9.48 24.83
N GLN A 231 -12.64 10.31 24.17
CA GLN A 231 -11.23 10.43 24.52
C GLN A 231 -11.06 11.30 25.77
N PRO A 232 -10.10 10.97 26.66
CA PRO A 232 -9.75 11.85 27.77
C PRO A 232 -9.35 13.23 27.25
N GLU A 233 -9.77 14.30 27.96
CA GLU A 233 -9.48 15.69 27.60
C GLU A 233 -7.97 15.99 27.49
N PHE A 234 -7.15 15.24 28.23
CA PHE A 234 -5.69 15.35 28.24
C PHE A 234 -5.05 14.01 27.91
N LYS A 235 -4.06 14.01 27.02
CA LYS A 235 -3.22 12.83 26.78
C LYS A 235 -2.26 12.66 27.96
N GLY A 236 -2.49 11.64 28.77
CA GLY A 236 -1.64 11.24 29.89
C GLY A 236 -1.31 9.74 29.81
N ILE A 237 -0.21 9.34 30.44
CA ILE A 237 0.17 7.92 30.52
C ILE A 237 -0.90 7.19 31.34
N GLY A 238 -1.45 6.11 30.77
CA GLY A 238 -2.51 5.30 31.41
C GLY A 238 -3.91 5.90 31.33
N LEU A 239 -4.13 6.96 30.54
CA LEU A 239 -5.46 7.47 30.24
C LEU A 239 -5.96 6.86 28.93
N HIS A 240 -7.01 6.04 29.04
CA HIS A 240 -7.62 5.34 27.91
C HIS A 240 -9.01 5.90 27.58
N PRO A 241 -9.50 5.73 26.34
CA PRO A 241 -10.85 6.10 25.96
C PRO A 241 -11.89 5.29 26.75
N ALA A 242 -12.97 5.95 27.16
CA ALA A 242 -14.14 5.27 27.71
C ALA A 242 -15.01 4.74 26.55
N PHE A 243 -15.24 3.43 26.49
CA PHE A 243 -16.06 2.79 25.45
C PHE A 243 -17.48 2.53 25.92
N ILE A 244 -18.46 2.75 25.05
CA ILE A 244 -19.87 2.38 25.26
C ILE A 244 -20.29 1.47 24.11
N TYR A 245 -20.64 0.23 24.44
CA TYR A 245 -21.05 -0.80 23.49
C TYR A 245 -22.53 -0.69 23.09
N PRO A 246 -22.93 -1.34 21.98
CA PRO A 246 -24.30 -1.25 21.46
C PRO A 246 -25.41 -1.70 22.42
N ASP A 247 -25.11 -2.55 23.40
CA ASP A 247 -26.05 -3.00 24.44
C ASP A 247 -26.10 -2.08 25.67
N GLY A 248 -25.33 -0.98 25.66
CA GLY A 248 -25.22 -0.01 26.74
C GLY A 248 -24.17 -0.35 27.79
N THR A 249 -23.43 -1.45 27.65
CA THR A 249 -22.33 -1.79 28.56
C THR A 249 -21.11 -0.91 28.32
N SER A 250 -20.33 -0.66 29.38
CA SER A 250 -19.06 0.05 29.28
C SER A 250 -17.90 -0.93 29.09
N GLY A 251 -16.91 -0.52 28.30
CA GLY A 251 -15.69 -1.31 28.11
C GLY A 251 -14.67 -1.18 29.22
N PRO A 252 -13.60 -1.99 29.16
CA PRO A 252 -12.50 -1.88 30.11
C PRO A 252 -11.77 -0.54 29.97
N ASP A 253 -11.38 0.03 31.11
CA ASP A 253 -10.73 1.35 31.22
C ASP A 253 -9.23 1.33 30.86
N ASP A 254 -8.69 0.20 30.38
CA ASP A 254 -7.26 -0.02 30.10
C ASP A 254 -6.96 -0.33 28.62
N SER A 255 -7.93 -0.13 27.71
CA SER A 255 -7.78 -0.42 26.28
C SER A 255 -7.76 0.83 25.41
N ASP A 256 -6.95 0.84 24.35
CA ASP A 256 -6.94 1.90 23.34
C ASP A 256 -7.88 1.64 22.15
N THR A 257 -8.50 0.46 22.10
CA THR A 257 -9.44 0.04 21.05
C THR A 257 -10.64 -0.72 21.61
N PRO A 258 -11.81 -0.64 20.95
CA PRO A 258 -12.95 -1.48 21.33
C PRO A 258 -12.60 -2.97 21.26
N ASP A 259 -13.18 -3.76 22.15
CA ASP A 259 -13.04 -5.21 22.20
C ASP A 259 -13.95 -5.88 21.16
N PHE A 260 -13.33 -6.49 20.16
CA PHE A 260 -14.04 -7.17 19.09
C PHE A 260 -14.87 -8.38 19.58
N PRO A 261 -14.34 -9.30 20.42
CA PRO A 261 -15.13 -10.38 21.00
C PRO A 261 -16.41 -9.93 21.69
N THR A 262 -16.37 -8.81 22.43
CA THR A 262 -17.55 -8.21 23.07
C THR A 262 -18.59 -7.79 22.02
N LEU A 263 -18.18 -7.07 20.96
CA LEU A 263 -19.09 -6.68 19.87
C LEU A 263 -19.73 -7.89 19.19
N GLU A 264 -18.93 -8.93 18.93
CA GLU A 264 -19.39 -10.17 18.32
C GLU A 264 -20.42 -10.89 19.20
N ALA A 265 -20.16 -10.97 20.52
CA ALA A 265 -21.07 -11.59 21.47
C ALA A 265 -22.41 -10.82 21.57
N ILE A 266 -22.37 -9.48 21.62
CA ILE A 266 -23.56 -8.63 21.60
C ILE A 266 -24.39 -8.91 20.34
N ARG A 267 -23.76 -8.92 19.17
CA ARG A 267 -24.43 -9.20 17.90
C ARG A 267 -25.10 -10.57 17.90
N LEU A 268 -24.34 -11.62 18.23
CA LEU A 268 -24.85 -13.00 18.22
C LEU A 268 -26.01 -13.20 19.20
N ASN A 269 -25.93 -12.58 20.39
CA ASN A 269 -27.02 -12.63 21.38
C ASN A 269 -28.29 -11.91 20.90
N ALA A 270 -28.15 -10.78 20.20
CA ALA A 270 -29.29 -10.06 19.64
C ALA A 270 -29.94 -10.83 18.49
N GLU A 271 -29.15 -11.44 17.61
CA GLU A 271 -29.64 -12.25 16.48
C GLU A 271 -30.32 -13.55 16.93
N ALA A 272 -29.86 -14.18 18.00
CA ALA A 272 -30.48 -15.40 18.53
C ALA A 272 -31.88 -15.17 19.16
N ARG A 273 -32.28 -13.91 19.37
CA ARG A 273 -33.58 -13.53 19.94
C ARG A 273 -34.61 -13.12 18.87
N LEU A 274 -34.21 -13.11 17.59
CA LEU A 274 -35.06 -12.83 16.44
C LEU A 274 -35.65 -14.14 15.87
#